data_AF-A0A7C4LJ75-F1
#
_entry.id   AF-A0A7C4LJ75-F1
#
_cell.length_a   1.000
_cell.length_b   1.000
_cell.length_c   1.000
_cell.angle_alpha   90.00
_cell.angle_beta   90.00
_cell.angle_gamma   90.00
#
_symmetry.space_group_name_H-M   'P 1'
#
loop_
_entity.id
_entity.type
_entity.pdbx_description
1 polymer ?
#
loop_
_entity_poly.entity_id
_entity_poly.type
_entity_poly.pdbx_seq_one_letter_code
_entity_poly.pdbx_strand_id
1 'polypeptide(L)'
;MKARFSHQFLAIACVYVGMSSPVIAADASNPDRVFIPADAGLVNVRDHGLKGDGKTDDTAALVELVRRNLNQHKTLFFPSGTYILSDSILWANEQGEFWPWLTWQGEGRGRTVLRLRDRSPGFGDATKPKPVVKTGCYDGETRQNAAFNCYFFDLTINTGRGNPGAIALDYCSHNNGGVVRVDLVSEDGAGVAGLSMTRDSPGPALIQHVNIRGFDTGIALKHLLFGVTFESVRLEKQNGVGMLVDGNAAAIRGLTSVN
;
A
#
# COMPACT_ATOMS: atom_id res chain seq x y z
N MET A 1 -33.69 -41.86 59.75
CA MET A 1 -32.44 -42.56 59.37
C MET A 1 -31.94 -41.93 58.07
N LYS A 2 -30.75 -41.31 58.08
CA LYS A 2 -30.24 -40.46 57.00
C LYS A 2 -29.80 -41.30 55.79
N ALA A 3 -30.39 -41.08 54.62
CA ALA A 3 -29.87 -41.59 53.35
C ALA A 3 -28.73 -40.69 52.85
N ARG A 4 -27.56 -41.29 52.59
CA ARG A 4 -26.37 -40.63 52.05
C ARG A 4 -26.45 -40.61 50.52
N PHE A 5 -26.37 -39.44 49.91
CA PHE A 5 -26.12 -39.29 48.47
C PHE A 5 -24.63 -39.08 48.23
N SER A 6 -23.98 -40.03 47.57
CA SER A 6 -22.59 -39.92 47.11
C SER A 6 -22.54 -39.04 45.86
N HIS A 7 -21.83 -37.92 45.92
CA HIS A 7 -21.48 -37.15 44.73
C HIS A 7 -20.19 -37.73 44.15
N GLN A 8 -20.26 -38.34 42.97
CA GLN A 8 -19.07 -38.67 42.17
C GLN A 8 -18.56 -37.38 41.52
N PHE A 9 -17.38 -36.92 41.93
CA PHE A 9 -16.65 -35.88 41.21
C PHE A 9 -15.96 -36.53 40.01
N LEU A 10 -16.42 -36.20 38.81
CA LEU A 10 -15.70 -36.49 37.56
C LEU A 10 -14.61 -35.44 37.40
N ALA A 11 -13.37 -35.78 37.72
CA ALA A 11 -12.22 -34.93 37.41
C ALA A 11 -11.87 -35.12 35.93
N ILE A 12 -12.17 -34.13 35.10
CA ILE A 12 -11.65 -34.05 33.73
C ILE A 12 -10.19 -33.59 33.86
N ALA A 13 -9.26 -34.53 33.71
CA ALA A 13 -7.86 -34.21 33.55
C ALA A 13 -7.66 -33.59 32.15
N CYS A 14 -7.52 -32.27 32.10
CA CYS A 14 -7.10 -31.58 30.90
C CYS A 14 -5.61 -31.89 30.69
N VAL A 15 -5.31 -32.83 29.79
CA VAL A 15 -3.92 -33.11 29.39
C VAL A 15 -3.46 -31.89 28.60
N TYR A 16 -2.62 -31.07 29.24
CA TYR A 16 -1.92 -29.98 28.58
C TYR A 16 -0.86 -30.59 27.68
N VAL A 17 -1.21 -30.89 26.43
CA VAL A 17 -0.21 -31.17 25.40
C VAL A 17 0.42 -29.81 25.08
N GLY A 18 1.59 -29.56 25.67
CA GLY A 18 2.39 -28.38 25.36
C GLY A 18 2.84 -28.44 23.91
N MET A 19 1.99 -27.96 23.00
CA MET A 19 2.45 -27.51 21.69
C MET A 19 3.20 -26.21 21.92
N SER A 20 4.51 -26.33 22.16
CA SER A 20 5.42 -25.20 21.99
C SER A 20 5.45 -24.88 20.50
N SER A 21 4.52 -24.06 20.03
CA SER A 21 4.75 -23.31 18.80
C SER A 21 6.08 -22.59 19.00
N PRO A 22 7.05 -22.70 18.08
CA PRO A 22 8.22 -21.86 18.18
C PRO A 22 7.70 -20.43 18.02
N VAL A 23 7.70 -19.69 19.13
CA VAL A 23 7.69 -18.23 19.05
C VAL A 23 8.97 -17.92 18.32
N ILE A 24 8.86 -17.65 17.02
CA ILE A 24 9.95 -17.07 16.24
C ILE A 24 10.23 -15.75 16.96
N ALA A 25 11.33 -15.72 17.70
CA ALA A 25 11.79 -14.52 18.35
C ALA A 25 11.83 -13.44 17.25
N ALA A 26 11.14 -12.32 17.48
CA ALA A 26 11.35 -11.13 16.68
C ALA A 26 12.86 -10.90 16.65
N ASP A 27 13.43 -10.84 15.44
CA ASP A 27 14.85 -10.61 15.27
C ASP A 27 15.18 -9.24 15.88
N ALA A 28 15.68 -9.24 17.11
CA ALA A 28 15.98 -8.05 17.89
C ALA A 28 17.07 -7.18 17.23
N SER A 29 17.70 -7.67 16.14
CA SER A 29 18.64 -6.89 15.34
C SER A 29 17.96 -5.94 14.34
N ASN A 30 16.63 -6.00 14.13
CA ASN A 30 15.97 -5.18 13.12
C ASN A 30 14.47 -4.87 13.36
N PRO A 31 14.13 -3.75 14.03
CA PRO A 31 12.76 -3.45 14.49
C PRO A 31 11.74 -3.16 13.37
N ASP A 32 12.19 -2.93 12.14
CA ASP A 32 11.31 -2.57 11.00
C ASP A 32 11.06 -3.73 10.02
N ARG A 33 11.59 -4.94 10.30
CA ARG A 33 11.31 -6.11 9.45
C ARG A 33 9.94 -6.67 9.76
N VAL A 34 9.07 -6.76 8.76
CA VAL A 34 7.86 -7.56 8.87
C VAL A 34 8.20 -9.02 8.61
N PHE A 35 7.97 -9.87 9.61
CA PHE A 35 8.02 -11.32 9.45
C PHE A 35 6.66 -11.84 9.02
N ILE A 36 6.60 -12.54 7.88
CA ILE A 36 5.40 -13.18 7.38
C ILE A 36 5.57 -14.70 7.46
N PRO A 37 4.71 -15.41 8.22
CA PRO A 37 4.69 -16.87 8.23
C PRO A 37 4.42 -17.43 6.82
N ALA A 38 5.10 -18.52 6.46
CA ALA A 38 4.96 -19.14 5.13
C ALA A 38 3.53 -19.65 4.85
N ASP A 39 2.76 -19.97 5.89
CA ASP A 39 1.39 -20.47 5.85
C ASP A 39 0.33 -19.36 6.01
N ALA A 40 0.72 -18.09 6.03
CA ALA A 40 -0.19 -16.96 6.18
C ALA A 40 -1.16 -16.76 4.99
N GLY A 41 -1.05 -17.57 3.93
CA GLY A 41 -1.95 -17.52 2.77
C GLY A 41 -1.74 -16.31 1.85
N LEU A 42 -0.63 -15.60 2.02
CA LEU A 42 -0.22 -14.48 1.17
C LEU A 42 0.31 -14.99 -0.17
N VAL A 43 0.09 -14.21 -1.23
CA VAL A 43 0.60 -14.50 -2.56
C VAL A 43 2.00 -13.91 -2.68
N ASN A 44 3.03 -14.74 -2.55
CA ASN A 44 4.41 -14.29 -2.71
C ASN A 44 4.70 -13.97 -4.18
N VAL A 45 5.04 -12.71 -4.46
CA VAL A 45 5.25 -12.25 -5.84
C VAL A 45 6.39 -12.97 -6.56
N ARG A 46 7.39 -13.48 -5.83
CA ARG A 46 8.54 -14.19 -6.43
C ARG A 46 8.15 -15.52 -7.06
N ASP A 47 7.14 -16.19 -6.50
CA ASP A 47 6.60 -17.44 -7.04
C ASP A 47 5.85 -17.21 -8.37
N HIS A 48 5.59 -15.95 -8.71
CA HIS A 48 4.94 -15.51 -9.93
C HIS A 48 5.87 -14.76 -10.89
N GLY A 49 7.18 -14.93 -10.71
CA GLY A 49 8.19 -14.51 -11.69
C GLY A 49 8.82 -13.14 -11.44
N LEU A 50 8.33 -12.35 -10.47
CA LEU A 50 8.96 -11.10 -10.08
C LEU A 50 10.31 -11.38 -9.41
N LYS A 51 11.36 -10.70 -9.85
CA LYS A 51 12.72 -10.94 -9.36
C LYS A 51 13.06 -10.08 -8.15
N GLY A 52 12.75 -8.78 -8.20
CA GLY A 52 13.14 -7.85 -7.15
C GLY A 52 14.67 -7.71 -7.01
N ASP A 53 15.42 -7.90 -8.09
CA ASP A 53 16.90 -7.92 -8.12
C ASP A 53 17.53 -6.56 -8.46
N GLY A 54 16.71 -5.52 -8.62
CA GLY A 54 17.13 -4.16 -8.99
C GLY A 54 17.54 -3.99 -10.45
N LYS A 55 17.34 -5.00 -11.30
CA LYS A 55 17.78 -4.99 -12.71
C LYS A 55 16.67 -5.45 -13.66
N THR A 56 16.05 -6.58 -13.37
CA THR A 56 15.02 -7.20 -14.20
C THR A 56 13.76 -6.35 -14.19
N ASP A 57 13.19 -6.13 -15.38
CA ASP A 57 11.90 -5.47 -15.53
C ASP A 57 10.79 -6.39 -15.02
N ASP A 58 10.22 -6.05 -13.86
CA ASP A 58 9.17 -6.82 -13.21
C ASP A 58 7.76 -6.35 -13.62
N THR A 59 7.64 -5.35 -14.50
CA THR A 59 6.36 -4.71 -14.85
C THR A 59 5.33 -5.70 -15.38
N ALA A 60 5.68 -6.47 -16.40
CA ALA A 60 4.72 -7.39 -17.04
C ALA A 60 4.24 -8.48 -16.08
N ALA A 61 5.17 -9.04 -15.29
CA ALA A 61 4.84 -10.07 -14.30
C ALA A 61 3.93 -9.50 -13.19
N LEU A 62 4.18 -8.26 -12.74
CA LEU A 62 3.35 -7.61 -11.73
C LEU A 62 1.96 -7.23 -12.27
N VAL A 63 1.85 -6.68 -13.48
CA VAL A 63 0.56 -6.39 -14.13
C VAL A 63 -0.30 -7.65 -14.19
N GLU A 64 0.28 -8.74 -14.67
CA GLU A 64 -0.40 -10.00 -14.79
C GLU A 64 -0.80 -10.57 -13.41
N LEU A 65 0.09 -10.51 -12.43
CA LEU A 65 -0.21 -10.97 -11.07
C LEU A 65 -1.34 -10.16 -10.43
N VAL A 66 -1.34 -8.84 -10.60
CA VAL A 66 -2.43 -7.96 -10.15
C VAL A 66 -3.74 -8.42 -10.78
N ARG A 67 -3.79 -8.53 -12.12
CA ARG A 67 -5.00 -8.94 -12.85
C ARG A 67 -5.59 -10.25 -12.35
N ARG A 68 -4.76 -11.27 -12.11
CA ARG A 68 -5.20 -12.57 -11.57
C ARG A 68 -5.80 -12.49 -10.16
N ASN A 69 -5.40 -11.48 -9.38
CA ASN A 69 -5.79 -11.33 -7.97
C ASN A 69 -6.79 -10.21 -7.73
N LEU A 70 -7.23 -9.49 -8.77
CA LEU A 70 -8.35 -8.55 -8.67
C LEU A 70 -9.61 -9.30 -8.21
N ASN A 71 -10.36 -8.70 -7.28
CA ASN A 71 -11.59 -9.27 -6.72
C ASN A 71 -11.41 -10.62 -5.99
N GLN A 72 -10.19 -10.98 -5.60
CA GLN A 72 -9.90 -12.23 -4.87
C GLN A 72 -9.62 -12.00 -3.37
N HIS A 73 -9.67 -10.75 -2.89
CA HIS A 73 -9.35 -10.37 -1.51
C HIS A 73 -7.96 -10.85 -1.07
N LYS A 74 -6.99 -10.83 -2.00
CA LYS A 74 -5.64 -11.34 -1.76
C LYS A 74 -4.70 -10.25 -1.28
N THR A 75 -3.70 -10.70 -0.54
CA THR A 75 -2.53 -9.90 -0.21
C THR A 75 -1.36 -10.37 -1.06
N LEU A 76 -0.82 -9.48 -1.90
CA LEU A 76 0.42 -9.68 -2.61
C LEU A 76 1.58 -9.32 -1.68
N PHE A 77 2.42 -10.31 -1.39
CA PHE A 77 3.58 -10.15 -0.55
C PHE A 77 4.84 -9.94 -1.38
N PHE A 78 5.53 -8.85 -1.11
CA PHE A 78 6.76 -8.43 -1.77
C PHE A 78 7.94 -8.59 -0.81
N PRO A 79 8.70 -9.70 -0.89
CA PRO A 79 9.95 -9.84 -0.17
C PRO A 79 10.92 -8.67 -0.40
N SER A 80 11.89 -8.50 0.50
CA SER A 80 12.95 -7.50 0.38
C SER A 80 13.64 -7.61 -0.98
N GLY A 81 13.75 -6.50 -1.69
CA GLY A 81 14.25 -6.40 -3.04
C GLY A 81 13.83 -5.11 -3.73
N THR A 82 14.44 -4.84 -4.87
CA THR A 82 14.09 -3.71 -5.73
C THR A 82 13.46 -4.23 -7.01
N TYR A 83 12.16 -4.00 -7.16
CA TYR A 83 11.36 -4.41 -8.31
C TYR A 83 11.35 -3.26 -9.32
N ILE A 84 12.01 -3.45 -10.46
CA ILE A 84 12.11 -2.41 -11.48
C ILE A 84 10.85 -2.39 -12.33
N LEU A 85 10.24 -1.21 -12.43
CA LEU A 85 9.07 -0.95 -13.25
C LEU A 85 9.44 -0.06 -14.44
N SER A 86 8.88 -0.31 -15.61
CA SER A 86 9.00 0.54 -16.80
C SER A 86 7.67 1.20 -17.18
N ASP A 87 6.57 0.80 -16.55
CA ASP A 87 5.25 1.41 -16.72
C ASP A 87 4.39 1.29 -15.44
N SER A 88 3.14 1.72 -15.55
CA SER A 88 2.14 1.82 -14.50
C SER A 88 1.60 0.46 -14.12
N ILE A 89 1.37 0.26 -12.82
CA ILE A 89 0.62 -0.87 -12.29
C ILE A 89 -0.78 -0.40 -11.94
N LEU A 90 -1.73 -0.73 -12.82
CA LEU A 90 -3.14 -0.40 -12.64
C LEU A 90 -3.87 -1.60 -12.06
N TRP A 91 -4.67 -1.39 -11.03
CA TRP A 91 -5.58 -2.42 -10.50
C TRP A 91 -6.85 -2.47 -11.35
N ALA A 92 -6.66 -2.83 -12.62
CA ALA A 92 -7.69 -2.95 -13.64
C ALA A 92 -7.50 -4.22 -14.46
N ASN A 93 -8.60 -4.79 -14.95
CA ASN A 93 -8.55 -5.92 -15.88
C ASN A 93 -8.09 -5.49 -17.28
N GLU A 94 -8.04 -6.42 -18.22
CA GLU A 94 -7.60 -6.15 -19.60
C GLU A 94 -8.53 -5.18 -20.35
N GLN A 95 -9.80 -5.09 -19.93
CA GLN A 95 -10.80 -4.18 -20.47
C GLN A 95 -10.70 -2.76 -19.85
N GLY A 96 -9.78 -2.56 -18.89
CA GLY A 96 -9.60 -1.29 -18.19
C GLY A 96 -10.60 -1.07 -17.05
N GLU A 97 -11.35 -2.09 -16.66
CA GLU A 97 -12.28 -2.01 -15.53
C GLU A 97 -11.51 -2.14 -14.22
N PHE A 98 -11.65 -1.14 -13.36
CA PHE A 98 -10.99 -1.10 -12.05
C PHE A 98 -11.67 -2.01 -11.03
N TRP A 99 -10.85 -2.66 -10.19
CA TRP A 99 -11.34 -3.56 -9.15
C TRP A 99 -10.62 -3.34 -7.81
N PRO A 100 -11.37 -3.15 -6.71
CA PRO A 100 -10.81 -3.02 -5.37
C PRO A 100 -10.52 -4.42 -4.75
N TRP A 101 -10.32 -4.49 -3.44
CA TRP A 101 -10.02 -5.73 -2.69
C TRP A 101 -8.65 -6.37 -2.95
N LEU A 102 -7.61 -5.54 -3.01
CA LEU A 102 -6.22 -5.99 -3.10
C LEU A 102 -5.38 -5.30 -2.03
N THR A 103 -4.51 -6.08 -1.38
CA THR A 103 -3.55 -5.57 -0.40
C THR A 103 -2.14 -5.85 -0.85
N TRP A 104 -1.24 -4.89 -0.71
CA TRP A 104 0.19 -5.06 -0.98
C TRP A 104 0.96 -4.95 0.33
N GLN A 105 1.77 -5.96 0.63
CA GLN A 105 2.57 -6.05 1.85
C GLN A 105 4.05 -6.22 1.49
N GLY A 106 4.91 -5.29 1.90
CA GLY A 106 6.36 -5.46 1.84
C GLY A 106 6.95 -6.06 3.13
N GLU A 107 8.24 -6.35 3.13
CA GLU A 107 8.99 -6.74 4.34
C GLU A 107 9.49 -5.53 5.16
N GLY A 108 9.28 -4.30 4.69
CA GLY A 108 9.72 -3.07 5.32
C GLY A 108 9.98 -1.94 4.33
N ARG A 109 9.64 -0.70 4.73
CA ARG A 109 10.02 0.50 3.97
C ARG A 109 11.54 0.56 3.79
N GLY A 110 12.01 0.88 2.60
CA GLY A 110 13.44 0.85 2.23
C GLY A 110 14.03 -0.55 1.99
N ARG A 111 13.29 -1.63 2.25
CA ARG A 111 13.71 -3.02 1.96
C ARG A 111 12.98 -3.57 0.75
N THR A 112 11.68 -3.30 0.69
CA THR A 112 10.83 -3.60 -0.46
C THR A 112 10.63 -2.31 -1.25
N VAL A 113 11.21 -2.23 -2.45
CA VAL A 113 11.17 -1.02 -3.28
C VAL A 113 10.58 -1.35 -4.65
N LEU A 114 9.45 -0.74 -5.00
CA LEU A 114 8.94 -0.68 -6.36
C LEU A 114 9.51 0.58 -7.02
N ARG A 115 10.44 0.44 -7.97
CA ARG A 115 11.15 1.58 -8.56
C ARG A 115 10.86 1.72 -10.05
N LEU A 116 10.24 2.82 -10.44
CA LEU A 116 10.14 3.22 -11.84
C LEU A 116 11.54 3.48 -12.43
N ARG A 117 11.78 3.05 -13.67
CA ARG A 117 13.00 3.38 -14.42
C ARG A 117 13.12 4.87 -14.64
N ASP A 118 14.35 5.33 -14.73
CA ASP A 118 14.61 6.72 -15.08
C ASP A 118 14.09 7.01 -16.49
N ARG A 119 13.51 8.19 -16.69
CA ARG A 119 12.99 8.67 -17.99
C ARG A 119 12.04 7.64 -18.65
N SER A 120 11.15 7.05 -17.86
CA SER A 120 10.21 6.05 -18.35
C SER A 120 9.22 6.65 -19.36
N PRO A 121 8.94 5.97 -20.49
CA PRO A 121 8.02 6.47 -21.50
C PRO A 121 6.64 6.84 -20.95
N GLY A 122 6.15 8.02 -21.32
CA GLY A 122 4.86 8.55 -20.86
C GLY A 122 4.89 9.25 -19.50
N PHE A 123 6.02 9.27 -18.79
CA PHE A 123 6.19 9.99 -17.52
C PHE A 123 7.00 11.30 -17.67
N GLY A 124 7.30 11.71 -18.91
CA GLY A 124 8.14 12.88 -19.22
C GLY A 124 7.43 14.23 -19.26
N ASP A 125 6.10 14.27 -19.11
CA ASP A 125 5.27 15.47 -19.28
C ASP A 125 4.41 15.73 -18.04
N ALA A 126 4.74 16.77 -17.28
CA ALA A 126 4.00 17.16 -16.07
C ALA A 126 2.56 17.61 -16.34
N THR A 127 2.24 18.03 -17.58
CA THR A 127 0.88 18.42 -17.97
C THR A 127 -0.01 17.23 -18.27
N LYS A 128 0.58 16.03 -18.37
CA LYS A 128 -0.10 14.75 -18.60
C LYS A 128 0.30 13.76 -17.50
N PRO A 129 -0.08 14.02 -16.24
CA PRO A 129 0.34 13.21 -15.11
C PRO A 129 -0.04 11.74 -15.31
N LYS A 130 0.87 10.86 -14.91
CA LYS A 130 0.72 9.41 -15.04
C LYS A 130 1.14 8.73 -13.73
N PRO A 131 0.28 7.88 -13.13
CA PRO A 131 0.60 7.21 -11.88
C PRO A 131 1.50 5.98 -12.09
N VAL A 132 2.47 5.76 -11.21
CA VAL A 132 3.24 4.51 -11.15
C VAL A 132 2.37 3.37 -10.64
N VAL A 133 1.57 3.63 -9.60
CA VAL A 133 0.55 2.68 -9.12
C VAL A 133 -0.80 3.41 -9.03
N LYS A 134 -1.85 2.81 -9.60
CA LYS A 134 -3.24 3.30 -9.48
C LYS A 134 -4.12 2.21 -8.92
N THR A 135 -4.69 2.46 -7.74
CA THR A 135 -5.62 1.54 -7.08
C THR A 135 -6.95 1.44 -7.80
N GLY A 136 -7.62 0.30 -7.61
CA GLY A 136 -8.91 0.03 -8.22
C GLY A 136 -10.00 0.79 -7.49
N CYS A 137 -10.55 1.79 -8.13
CA CYS A 137 -11.72 2.54 -7.66
C CYS A 137 -12.51 2.92 -8.91
N TYR A 138 -13.83 2.80 -8.82
CA TYR A 138 -14.71 2.96 -9.96
C TYR A 138 -14.74 4.45 -10.34
N ASP A 139 -14.10 4.80 -11.45
CA ASP A 139 -14.16 6.13 -12.00
C ASP A 139 -15.51 6.27 -12.76
N GLY A 140 -16.52 6.94 -12.17
CA GLY A 140 -17.82 7.24 -12.80
C GLY A 140 -19.06 7.10 -11.90
N GLU A 141 -20.20 7.63 -12.36
CA GLU A 141 -21.46 7.78 -11.59
C GLU A 141 -22.11 6.47 -11.11
N THR A 142 -21.81 5.33 -11.73
CA THR A 142 -22.61 4.11 -11.54
C THR A 142 -22.19 3.25 -10.34
N ARG A 143 -21.03 3.49 -9.72
CA ARG A 143 -20.51 2.71 -8.57
C ARG A 143 -19.67 3.53 -7.58
N GLN A 144 -20.16 4.71 -7.18
CA GLN A 144 -19.56 5.48 -6.10
C GLN A 144 -19.54 4.67 -4.78
N ASN A 145 -18.54 4.93 -3.94
CA ASN A 145 -18.43 4.32 -2.61
C ASN A 145 -18.26 2.80 -2.55
N ALA A 146 -17.56 2.20 -3.53
CA ALA A 146 -17.37 0.74 -3.61
C ALA A 146 -15.91 0.25 -3.62
N ALA A 147 -14.93 1.14 -3.44
CA ALA A 147 -13.49 0.81 -3.49
C ALA A 147 -12.93 0.33 -2.14
N PHE A 148 -13.43 -0.80 -1.63
CA PHE A 148 -13.03 -1.33 -0.32
C PHE A 148 -11.75 -2.15 -0.35
N ASN A 149 -11.09 -2.30 0.79
CA ASN A 149 -9.93 -3.15 1.05
C ASN A 149 -8.76 -2.91 0.10
N CYS A 150 -8.46 -1.64 -0.17
CA CYS A 150 -7.26 -1.24 -0.89
C CYS A 150 -6.19 -0.88 0.14
N TYR A 151 -5.13 -1.68 0.24
CA TYR A 151 -4.09 -1.45 1.25
C TYR A 151 -2.67 -1.52 0.70
N PHE A 152 -1.80 -0.69 1.29
CA PHE A 152 -0.35 -0.77 1.14
C PHE A 152 0.32 -0.76 2.51
N PHE A 153 1.22 -1.70 2.73
CA PHE A 153 1.98 -1.85 3.97
C PHE A 153 3.47 -2.01 3.67
N ASP A 154 4.31 -1.31 4.44
CA ASP A 154 5.73 -1.65 4.62
C ASP A 154 6.55 -1.74 3.33
N LEU A 155 6.38 -0.78 2.44
CA LEU A 155 7.09 -0.74 1.16
C LEU A 155 7.41 0.68 0.72
N THR A 156 8.24 0.80 -0.32
CA THR A 156 8.58 2.07 -0.96
C THR A 156 8.13 2.07 -2.41
N ILE A 157 7.50 3.15 -2.87
CA ILE A 157 7.30 3.44 -4.29
C ILE A 157 8.25 4.58 -4.66
N ASN A 158 9.19 4.31 -5.55
CA ASN A 158 10.21 5.24 -6.01
C ASN A 158 9.99 5.56 -7.50
N THR A 159 9.87 6.84 -7.85
CA THR A 159 9.60 7.28 -9.23
C THR A 159 10.86 7.49 -10.08
N GLY A 160 12.03 7.08 -9.59
CA GLY A 160 13.31 7.22 -10.29
C GLY A 160 13.67 8.69 -10.57
N ARG A 161 14.39 8.92 -11.66
CA ARG A 161 14.82 10.24 -12.12
C ARG A 161 14.26 10.60 -13.50
N GLY A 162 14.07 11.87 -13.77
CA GLY A 162 13.66 12.38 -15.08
C GLY A 162 12.22 11.99 -15.45
N ASN A 163 11.35 11.84 -14.45
CA ASN A 163 9.94 11.48 -14.61
C ASN A 163 9.02 12.60 -14.06
N PRO A 164 9.08 13.84 -14.61
CA PRO A 164 8.33 14.98 -14.08
C PRO A 164 6.81 14.82 -14.16
N GLY A 165 6.29 13.92 -15.01
CA GLY A 165 4.88 13.55 -15.09
C GLY A 165 4.44 12.49 -14.09
N ALA A 166 5.34 11.95 -13.26
CA ALA A 166 4.99 10.84 -12.37
C ALA A 166 4.12 11.28 -11.19
N ILE A 167 3.10 10.47 -10.91
CA ILE A 167 2.46 10.37 -9.59
C ILE A 167 2.93 9.05 -8.97
N ALA A 168 3.47 9.04 -7.75
CA ALA A 168 3.93 7.77 -7.18
C ALA A 168 2.75 6.81 -6.92
N LEU A 169 1.71 7.30 -6.23
CA LEU A 169 0.52 6.53 -5.93
C LEU A 169 -0.75 7.36 -6.18
N ASP A 170 -1.59 6.92 -7.12
CA ASP A 170 -2.97 7.34 -7.26
C ASP A 170 -3.87 6.41 -6.44
N TYR A 171 -4.35 6.94 -5.32
CA TYR A 171 -5.02 6.20 -4.27
C TYR A 171 -6.48 6.66 -4.10
N CYS A 172 -7.39 5.70 -4.11
CA CYS A 172 -8.78 5.86 -3.71
C CYS A 172 -9.18 4.61 -2.93
N SER A 173 -9.79 4.79 -1.77
CA SER A 173 -10.46 3.71 -1.06
C SER A 173 -11.65 4.22 -0.28
N HIS A 174 -12.64 3.37 -0.12
CA HIS A 174 -13.88 3.66 0.58
C HIS A 174 -13.99 2.77 1.82
N ASN A 175 -14.20 3.39 2.97
CA ASN A 175 -14.48 2.83 4.30
C ASN A 175 -13.36 2.01 4.94
N ASN A 176 -12.81 1.02 4.23
CA ASN A 176 -11.80 0.10 4.75
C ASN A 176 -10.61 0.07 3.80
N GLY A 177 -9.59 0.87 4.06
CA GLY A 177 -8.38 0.93 3.25
C GLY A 177 -7.33 1.78 3.94
N GLY A 178 -6.08 1.63 3.51
CA GLY A 178 -5.04 2.50 4.03
C GLY A 178 -3.67 2.34 3.39
N VAL A 179 -2.88 3.39 3.56
CA VAL A 179 -1.47 3.43 3.19
C VAL A 179 -0.70 3.59 4.49
N VAL A 180 -0.01 2.52 4.92
CA VAL A 180 0.54 2.42 6.27
C VAL A 180 2.02 2.03 6.23
N ARG A 181 2.89 2.86 6.80
CA ARG A 181 4.36 2.66 6.79
C ARG A 181 4.92 2.52 5.37
N VAL A 182 4.53 3.46 4.50
CA VAL A 182 4.95 3.52 3.09
C VAL A 182 5.79 4.76 2.84
N ASP A 183 6.84 4.62 2.04
CA ASP A 183 7.61 5.75 1.54
C ASP A 183 7.32 6.00 0.05
N LEU A 184 7.03 7.25 -0.31
CA LEU A 184 6.82 7.69 -1.69
C LEU A 184 7.95 8.66 -2.06
N VAL A 185 8.79 8.30 -3.02
CA VAL A 185 10.09 8.96 -3.23
C VAL A 185 10.29 9.31 -4.70
N SER A 186 10.71 10.56 -4.96
CA SER A 186 11.36 10.94 -6.21
C SER A 186 12.86 11.19 -5.96
N GLU A 187 13.74 10.58 -6.77
CA GLU A 187 15.19 10.64 -6.53
C GLU A 187 15.81 11.99 -6.88
N ASP A 188 15.26 12.68 -7.87
CA ASP A 188 15.69 14.01 -8.31
C ASP A 188 14.70 15.12 -7.92
N GLY A 189 13.63 14.77 -7.20
CA GLY A 189 12.59 15.69 -6.77
C GLY A 189 11.52 15.96 -7.84
N ALA A 190 11.67 15.46 -9.08
CA ALA A 190 10.69 15.65 -10.13
C ALA A 190 9.46 14.73 -9.96
N GLY A 191 8.31 15.19 -10.43
CA GLY A 191 7.05 14.44 -10.41
C GLY A 191 5.90 15.32 -9.92
N VAL A 192 4.68 15.03 -10.36
CA VAL A 192 3.50 15.85 -10.05
C VAL A 192 3.07 15.68 -8.59
N ALA A 193 2.92 14.44 -8.14
CA ALA A 193 2.50 14.18 -6.77
C ALA A 193 3.08 12.89 -6.17
N GLY A 194 3.38 12.91 -4.87
CA GLY A 194 3.68 11.67 -4.14
C GLY A 194 2.42 10.82 -4.00
N LEU A 195 1.45 11.33 -3.27
CA LEU A 195 0.14 10.71 -3.07
C LEU A 195 -0.95 11.56 -3.70
N SER A 196 -1.62 11.02 -4.73
CA SER A 196 -2.81 11.61 -5.31
C SER A 196 -4.07 10.91 -4.81
N MET A 197 -4.93 11.67 -4.14
CA MET A 197 -6.27 11.28 -3.69
C MET A 197 -7.29 12.25 -4.29
N THR A 198 -7.23 12.41 -5.61
CA THR A 198 -8.00 13.41 -6.35
C THR A 198 -9.13 12.83 -7.20
N ARG A 199 -9.32 11.50 -7.14
CA ARG A 199 -10.50 10.85 -7.70
C ARG A 199 -11.72 11.12 -6.84
N ASP A 200 -12.90 11.02 -7.45
CA ASP A 200 -14.15 11.22 -6.73
C ASP A 200 -14.27 10.24 -5.56
N SER A 201 -14.80 10.74 -4.44
CA SER A 201 -14.95 9.96 -3.20
C SER A 201 -13.65 9.28 -2.72
N PRO A 202 -12.58 10.03 -2.42
CA PRO A 202 -11.25 9.42 -2.18
C PRO A 202 -11.11 8.65 -0.85
N GLY A 203 -12.13 8.69 0.00
CA GLY A 203 -12.15 8.10 1.34
C GLY A 203 -13.49 7.40 1.65
N PRO A 204 -13.75 7.06 2.94
CA PRO A 204 -12.84 7.23 4.07
C PRO A 204 -11.68 6.24 4.00
N ALA A 205 -10.48 6.69 4.37
CA ALA A 205 -9.28 5.86 4.42
C ALA A 205 -8.29 6.36 5.48
N LEU A 206 -7.34 5.49 5.87
CA LEU A 206 -6.25 5.83 6.78
C LEU A 206 -4.92 5.96 6.05
N ILE A 207 -4.25 7.11 6.22
CA ILE A 207 -2.88 7.34 5.77
C ILE A 207 -2.01 7.49 7.01
N GLN A 208 -1.16 6.51 7.31
CA GLN A 208 -0.46 6.43 8.58
C GLN A 208 1.04 6.13 8.43
N HIS A 209 1.89 6.89 9.11
CA HIS A 209 3.35 6.71 9.07
C HIS A 209 3.91 6.75 7.64
N VAL A 210 3.40 7.65 6.81
CA VAL A 210 3.80 7.79 5.41
C VAL A 210 4.84 8.90 5.28
N ASN A 211 5.95 8.62 4.60
CA ASN A 211 6.95 9.62 4.23
C ASN A 211 6.86 9.92 2.73
N ILE A 212 6.84 11.18 2.36
CA ILE A 212 6.84 11.62 0.95
C ILE A 212 7.98 12.59 0.73
N ARG A 213 8.87 12.28 -0.20
CA ARG A 213 10.03 13.11 -0.52
C ARG A 213 10.13 13.42 -2.01
N GLY A 214 10.33 14.69 -2.33
CA GLY A 214 10.32 15.20 -3.70
C GLY A 214 8.91 15.56 -4.17
N PHE A 215 8.69 15.56 -5.48
CA PHE A 215 7.44 15.94 -6.16
C PHE A 215 7.11 17.42 -6.03
N ASP A 216 6.28 17.93 -6.95
CA ASP A 216 5.74 19.28 -6.86
C ASP A 216 4.74 19.40 -5.72
N THR A 217 3.91 18.36 -5.54
CA THR A 217 2.97 18.23 -4.43
C THR A 217 3.22 16.95 -3.64
N GLY A 218 3.30 17.03 -2.31
CA GLY A 218 3.46 15.82 -1.48
C GLY A 218 2.17 14.99 -1.49
N ILE A 219 1.08 15.59 -1.03
CA ILE A 219 -0.28 15.00 -1.03
C ILE A 219 -1.25 15.94 -1.73
N ALA A 220 -1.94 15.45 -2.76
CA ALA A 220 -3.08 16.15 -3.37
C ALA A 220 -4.38 15.44 -2.99
N LEU A 221 -5.30 16.14 -2.34
CA LEU A 221 -6.57 15.59 -1.86
C LEU A 221 -7.73 16.47 -2.36
N LYS A 222 -8.76 15.85 -2.96
CA LYS A 222 -9.95 16.56 -3.46
C LYS A 222 -11.26 16.01 -2.92
N HIS A 223 -12.36 16.67 -3.28
CA HIS A 223 -13.76 16.28 -3.05
C HIS A 223 -14.22 16.38 -1.59
N LEU A 224 -15.44 16.90 -1.38
CA LEU A 224 -15.98 17.16 -0.05
C LEU A 224 -16.32 15.91 0.75
N LEU A 225 -16.89 14.91 0.08
CA LEU A 225 -17.41 13.73 0.74
C LEU A 225 -16.30 12.74 1.07
N PHE A 226 -16.54 12.03 2.17
CA PHE A 226 -15.72 10.93 2.64
C PHE A 226 -14.31 11.33 3.08
N GLY A 227 -14.25 12.02 4.23
CA GLY A 227 -13.02 12.53 4.83
C GLY A 227 -11.95 11.46 5.04
N VAL A 228 -10.69 11.87 4.85
CA VAL A 228 -9.51 11.01 4.99
C VAL A 228 -8.78 11.33 6.29
N THR A 229 -8.32 10.30 7.00
CA THR A 229 -7.55 10.45 8.25
C THR A 229 -6.06 10.29 7.98
N PHE A 230 -5.26 11.27 8.40
CA PHE A 230 -3.82 11.30 8.30
C PHE A 230 -3.18 11.25 9.68
N GLU A 231 -2.25 10.34 9.88
CA GLU A 231 -1.55 10.12 11.12
C GLU A 231 -0.04 10.01 10.89
N SER A 232 0.75 10.87 11.54
CA SER A 232 2.21 10.79 11.51
C SER A 232 2.77 10.79 10.07
N VAL A 233 2.44 11.81 9.29
CA VAL A 233 2.86 11.97 7.89
C VAL A 233 4.04 12.95 7.82
N ARG A 234 5.08 12.59 7.06
CA ARG A 234 6.25 13.44 6.84
C ARG A 234 6.37 13.80 5.37
N LEU A 235 6.45 15.09 5.07
CA LEU A 235 6.52 15.66 3.73
C LEU A 235 7.83 16.44 3.63
N GLU A 236 8.69 16.08 2.67
CA GLU A 236 10.01 16.69 2.54
C GLU A 236 10.33 17.08 1.10
N LYS A 237 10.92 18.28 0.93
CA LYS A 237 11.51 18.72 -0.34
C LYS A 237 10.49 18.70 -1.50
N GLN A 238 9.26 19.14 -1.25
CA GLN A 238 8.33 19.39 -2.34
C GLN A 238 8.74 20.67 -3.08
N ASN A 239 8.66 20.69 -4.41
CA ASN A 239 8.99 21.88 -5.21
C ASN A 239 7.91 22.97 -5.10
N GLY A 240 6.67 22.58 -4.77
CA GLY A 240 5.54 23.47 -4.57
C GLY A 240 5.02 23.41 -3.13
N VAL A 241 4.14 22.46 -2.83
CA VAL A 241 3.42 22.38 -1.56
C VAL A 241 3.49 20.98 -0.95
N GLY A 242 3.63 20.91 0.38
CA GLY A 242 3.58 19.63 1.09
C GLY A 242 2.23 18.91 0.91
N MET A 243 1.13 19.60 1.23
CA MET A 243 -0.22 19.04 1.13
C MET A 243 -1.18 20.09 0.56
N LEU A 244 -1.92 19.72 -0.48
CA LEU A 244 -2.98 20.50 -1.08
C LEU A 244 -4.32 19.82 -0.79
N VAL A 245 -5.20 20.50 -0.06
CA VAL A 245 -6.57 20.05 0.21
C VAL A 245 -7.54 20.96 -0.53
N ASP A 246 -8.21 20.41 -1.54
CA ASP A 246 -9.19 21.10 -2.37
C ASP A 246 -10.57 20.46 -2.17
N GLY A 247 -11.21 20.86 -1.07
CA GLY A 247 -12.61 20.55 -0.78
C GLY A 247 -12.86 19.44 0.25
N ASN A 248 -11.88 18.64 0.66
CA ASN A 248 -12.10 17.50 1.59
C ASN A 248 -12.07 17.88 3.08
N ALA A 249 -12.87 17.20 3.91
CA ALA A 249 -12.82 17.29 5.36
C ALA A 249 -11.75 16.36 5.97
N ALA A 250 -10.46 16.69 5.76
CA ALA A 250 -9.34 15.89 6.26
C ALA A 250 -9.15 16.00 7.78
N ALA A 251 -8.93 14.87 8.45
CA ALA A 251 -8.52 14.80 9.84
C ALA A 251 -7.02 14.52 9.92
N ILE A 252 -6.23 15.37 10.57
CA ILE A 252 -4.77 15.31 10.51
C ILE A 252 -4.18 15.39 11.91
N ARG A 253 -3.29 14.44 12.25
CA ARG A 253 -2.44 14.48 13.45
C ARG A 253 -1.01 14.09 13.10
N GLY A 254 -0.04 14.82 13.65
CA GLY A 254 1.38 14.50 13.47
C GLY A 254 1.92 14.74 12.05
N LEU A 255 1.38 15.71 11.31
CA LEU A 255 1.92 16.12 10.01
C LEU A 255 3.16 17.00 10.19
N THR A 256 4.26 16.65 9.53
CA THR A 256 5.46 17.50 9.39
C THR A 256 5.71 17.79 7.92
N SER A 257 5.96 19.05 7.56
CA SER A 257 6.30 19.46 6.19
C SER A 257 7.54 20.36 6.21
N VAL A 258 8.60 19.97 5.49
CA VAL A 258 9.87 20.72 5.41
C VAL A 258 10.35 20.75 3.97
N ASN A 259 10.31 21.91 3.32
CA ASN A 259 10.75 22.10 1.94
C ASN A 259 12.17 22.68 1.87
#